data_AF-A0A5M3WD31-F1
#
_entry.id   AF-A0A5M3WD31-F1
#
_cell.length_a   1.000
_cell.length_b   1.000
_cell.length_c   1.000
_cell.angle_alpha   90.00
_cell.angle_beta   90.00
_cell.angle_gamma   90.00
#
_symmetry.space_group_name_H-M   'P 1'
#
loop_
_entity.id
_entity.type
_entity.pdbx_description
1 polymer ?
#
loop_
_entity_poly.entity_id
_entity_poly.type
_entity_poly.pdbx_seq_one_letter_code
_entity_poly.pdbx_strand_id
1 'polypeptide(L)'
;MRCVPGLSVVQGGAVQPVADFEFAYVTADGTEVRRELGEAWAAPLETGRPVRKFRPYKGQRHLPGEWWSATDGRLVGFESWLERDHVMLLDFDASVVGIASQPFWLFWVSAEGKARSHAPDYFARRRDGSGVVIDCRPVRLRKPRDVVAFEATRQACEAVGWEYRLVGSPEEILVRNVRWISGSRHPRHHDEEIAGRLLARFAGGPRCWRERVR
;
A
#
# COMPACT_ATOMS: atom_id res chain seq x y z
N MET A 1 -26.09 -55.38 7.86
CA MET A 1 -25.88 -53.92 7.74
C MET A 1 -24.91 -53.49 8.82
N ARG A 2 -23.65 -53.18 8.46
CA ARG A 2 -22.63 -52.64 9.39
C ARG A 2 -22.41 -51.17 9.01
N CYS A 3 -22.61 -50.27 9.97
CA CYS A 3 -22.38 -48.84 9.79
C CYS A 3 -20.87 -48.56 9.67
N VAL A 4 -20.51 -47.73 8.70
CA VAL A 4 -19.16 -47.21 8.47
C VAL A 4 -18.96 -45.98 9.38
N PRO A 5 -17.84 -45.81 10.10
CA PRO A 5 -17.59 -44.60 10.85
C PRO A 5 -17.35 -43.44 9.88
N GLY A 6 -18.15 -42.37 10.02
CA GLY A 6 -18.02 -41.15 9.24
C GLY A 6 -16.69 -40.45 9.52
N LEU A 7 -16.03 -40.03 8.43
CA LEU A 7 -14.88 -39.13 8.45
C LEU A 7 -15.27 -37.83 9.15
N SER A 8 -14.67 -37.55 10.31
CA SER A 8 -14.80 -36.25 10.97
C SER A 8 -13.97 -35.20 10.23
N VAL A 9 -14.56 -34.02 10.08
CA VAL A 9 -13.90 -32.82 9.56
C VAL A 9 -12.78 -32.43 10.53
N VAL A 10 -11.53 -32.49 10.08
CA VAL A 10 -10.41 -31.87 10.77
C VAL A 10 -10.64 -30.36 10.69
N GLN A 11 -10.95 -29.72 11.83
CA GLN A 11 -10.93 -28.26 11.93
C GLN A 11 -9.56 -27.77 11.43
N GLY A 12 -9.57 -26.96 10.38
CA GLY A 12 -8.38 -26.31 9.86
C GLY A 12 -7.68 -25.62 11.02
N GLY A 13 -6.41 -25.99 11.24
CA GLY A 13 -5.61 -25.47 12.34
C GLY A 13 -5.69 -23.95 12.35
N ALA A 14 -6.10 -23.40 13.50
CA ALA A 14 -5.91 -21.99 13.77
C ALA A 14 -4.44 -21.67 13.46
N VAL A 15 -4.21 -20.71 12.57
CA VAL A 15 -2.89 -20.15 12.39
C VAL A 15 -2.50 -19.61 13.77
N GLN A 16 -1.50 -20.22 14.40
CA GLN A 16 -1.00 -19.72 15.69
C GLN A 16 -0.58 -18.26 15.49
N PRO A 17 -0.89 -17.35 16.44
CA PRO A 17 -0.41 -15.99 16.34
C PRO A 17 1.11 -16.03 16.25
N VAL A 18 1.66 -15.51 15.17
CA VAL A 18 3.11 -15.31 15.03
C VAL A 18 3.47 -14.22 16.04
N ALA A 19 3.93 -14.60 17.23
CA ALA A 19 3.90 -13.74 18.40
C ALA A 19 5.03 -12.71 18.49
N ASP A 20 6.07 -12.79 17.66
CA ASP A 20 7.22 -11.88 17.72
C ASP A 20 7.47 -11.25 16.34
N PHE A 21 6.78 -10.15 16.07
CA PHE A 21 7.08 -9.31 14.91
C PHE A 21 7.95 -8.14 15.33
N GLU A 22 9.03 -7.93 14.58
CA GLU A 22 9.79 -6.69 14.60
C GLU A 22 9.67 -6.02 13.23
N PHE A 23 9.86 -4.70 13.20
CA PHE A 23 10.03 -3.99 11.95
C PHE A 23 11.25 -3.09 11.99
N ALA A 24 11.86 -2.88 10.83
CA ALA A 24 12.91 -1.90 10.64
C ALA A 24 12.60 -0.97 9.48
N TYR A 25 12.82 0.33 9.67
CA TYR A 25 12.55 1.37 8.69
C TYR A 25 13.70 2.36 8.61
N VAL A 26 13.73 3.14 7.54
CA VAL A 26 14.70 4.22 7.34
C VAL A 26 13.97 5.54 7.44
N THR A 27 14.36 6.40 8.39
CA THR A 27 13.79 7.75 8.55
C THR A 27 14.18 8.68 7.39
N ALA A 28 13.54 9.85 7.30
CA ALA A 28 13.78 10.82 6.24
C ALA A 28 15.25 11.30 6.13
N ASP A 29 15.95 11.39 7.27
CA ASP A 29 17.38 11.72 7.37
C ASP A 29 18.31 10.55 7.00
N GLY A 30 17.78 9.33 6.86
CA GLY A 30 18.53 8.14 6.50
C GLY A 30 18.93 7.25 7.68
N THR A 31 18.44 7.54 8.89
CA THR A 31 18.71 6.71 10.07
C THR A 31 17.93 5.40 9.99
N GLU A 32 18.63 4.27 10.17
CA GLU A 32 18.01 2.96 10.28
C GLU A 32 17.51 2.73 11.71
N VAL A 33 16.24 2.35 11.84
CA VAL A 33 15.56 2.15 13.12
C VAL A 33 14.91 0.78 13.12
N ARG A 34 15.18 -0.04 14.14
CA ARG A 34 14.51 -1.32 14.39
C ARG A 34 13.71 -1.24 15.69
N ARG A 35 12.48 -1.74 15.68
CA ARG A 35 11.53 -1.69 16.80
C ARG A 35 10.65 -2.92 16.84
N GLU A 36 10.06 -3.13 18.01
CA GLU A 36 8.94 -4.04 18.20
C GLU A 36 7.73 -3.55 17.39
N LEU A 37 6.92 -4.48 16.89
CA LEU A 37 5.73 -4.14 16.10
C LEU A 37 4.76 -3.22 16.86
N GLY A 38 4.66 -3.34 18.20
CA GLY A 38 3.79 -2.49 19.02
C GLY A 38 4.10 -0.98 18.94
N GLU A 39 5.31 -0.60 18.51
CA GLU A 39 5.70 0.80 18.31
C GLU A 39 5.40 1.31 16.89
N ALA A 40 4.94 0.45 15.98
CA ALA A 40 4.77 0.79 14.57
C ALA A 40 3.78 1.92 14.34
N TRP A 41 2.72 2.03 15.16
CA TRP A 41 1.70 3.06 15.02
C TRP A 41 2.27 4.48 14.96
N ALA A 42 3.24 4.77 15.84
CA ALA A 42 3.87 6.07 16.00
C ALA A 42 5.05 6.30 15.04
N ALA A 43 5.49 5.29 14.29
CA ALA A 43 6.60 5.43 13.37
C ALA A 43 6.20 6.31 12.16
N PRO A 44 7.02 7.31 11.77
CA PRO A 44 6.72 8.24 10.69
C PRO A 44 7.03 7.62 9.31
N LEU A 45 6.54 6.40 9.08
CA LEU A 45 6.84 5.58 7.91
C LEU A 45 6.54 6.27 6.59
N GLU A 46 5.47 7.06 6.54
CA GLU A 46 5.07 7.79 5.34
C GLU A 46 6.14 8.77 4.87
N THR A 47 6.98 9.30 5.77
CA THR A 47 8.09 10.21 5.43
C THR A 47 9.42 9.50 5.22
N GLY A 48 9.47 8.19 5.49
CA GLY A 48 10.68 7.38 5.46
C GLY A 48 11.24 7.16 4.05
N ARG A 49 12.50 6.73 4.00
CA ARG A 49 13.15 6.30 2.77
C ARG A 49 12.90 4.81 2.52
N PRO A 50 12.95 4.34 1.26
CA PRO A 50 12.85 2.91 0.95
C PRO A 50 13.92 2.09 1.67
N VAL A 51 13.52 1.00 2.35
CA VAL A 51 14.45 0.11 3.07
C VAL A 51 15.28 -0.79 2.16
N ARG A 52 14.96 -0.83 0.87
CA ARG A 52 15.73 -1.52 -0.15
C ARG A 52 15.92 -0.60 -1.35
N LYS A 53 17.09 -0.70 -1.98
CA LYS A 53 17.34 0.00 -3.25
C LYS A 53 16.63 -0.73 -4.38
N PHE A 54 15.96 0.03 -5.25
CA PHE A 54 15.52 -0.46 -6.55
C PHE A 54 16.73 -1.00 -7.32
N ARG A 55 16.72 -2.30 -7.67
CA ARG A 55 17.81 -2.92 -8.43
C ARG A 55 17.38 -3.12 -9.89
N PRO A 56 17.78 -2.24 -10.82
CA PRO A 56 17.62 -2.52 -12.24
C PRO A 56 18.49 -3.72 -12.62
N TYR A 57 17.98 -4.61 -13.46
CA TYR A 57 18.75 -5.73 -14.02
C TYR A 57 18.48 -5.91 -15.52
N LYS A 58 19.47 -6.44 -16.25
CA LYS A 58 19.38 -6.62 -17.70
C LYS A 58 18.25 -7.62 -18.03
N GLY A 59 17.30 -7.20 -18.87
CA GLY A 59 16.13 -8.01 -19.26
C GLY A 59 14.88 -7.78 -18.39
N GLN A 60 14.87 -6.76 -17.53
CA GLN A 60 13.69 -6.37 -16.76
C GLN A 60 12.55 -5.97 -17.72
N ARG A 61 11.39 -6.62 -17.57
CA ARG A 61 10.21 -6.38 -18.44
C ARG A 61 9.43 -5.12 -18.07
N HIS A 62 9.74 -4.50 -16.93
CA HIS A 62 9.08 -3.31 -16.42
C HIS A 62 10.15 -2.25 -16.13
N LEU A 63 9.86 -0.99 -16.42
CA LEU A 63 10.75 0.13 -16.13
C LEU A 63 10.46 0.63 -14.71
N PRO A 64 11.41 0.52 -13.77
CA PRO A 64 11.26 1.18 -12.48
C PRO A 64 11.23 2.70 -12.70
N GLY A 65 10.54 3.41 -11.82
CA GLY A 65 10.41 4.86 -11.91
C GLY A 65 9.92 5.47 -10.61
N GLU A 66 9.69 6.78 -10.67
CA GLU A 66 9.20 7.56 -9.54
C GLU A 66 7.90 8.26 -9.93
N TRP A 67 6.93 8.23 -9.01
CA TRP A 67 5.67 8.95 -9.10
C TRP A 67 5.74 10.21 -8.25
N TRP A 68 5.47 11.37 -8.85
CA TRP A 68 5.32 12.60 -8.08
C TRP A 68 3.94 12.63 -7.41
N SER A 69 3.91 12.54 -6.08
CA SER A 69 2.69 12.55 -5.28
C SER A 69 2.19 13.97 -5.07
N ALA A 70 0.95 14.25 -5.48
CA ALA A 70 0.27 15.50 -5.17
C ALA A 70 -0.12 15.62 -3.69
N THR A 71 -0.22 14.49 -2.98
CA THR A 71 -0.56 14.45 -1.55
C THR A 71 0.50 15.12 -0.68
N ASP A 72 1.79 14.91 -0.96
CA ASP A 72 2.88 15.39 -0.10
C ASP A 72 4.07 16.00 -0.88
N GLY A 73 3.97 16.10 -2.21
CA GLY A 73 4.96 16.72 -3.08
C GLY A 73 6.24 15.90 -3.31
N ARG A 74 6.31 14.65 -2.85
CA ARG A 74 7.51 13.80 -2.93
C ARG A 74 7.44 12.79 -4.07
N LEU A 75 8.59 12.17 -4.33
CA LEU A 75 8.74 11.08 -5.28
C LEU A 75 8.56 9.74 -4.57
N VAL A 76 7.63 8.92 -5.06
CA VAL A 76 7.35 7.57 -4.56
C VAL A 76 7.77 6.57 -5.63
N GLY A 77 8.68 5.65 -5.32
CA GLY A 77 9.20 4.71 -6.30
C GLY A 77 8.25 3.55 -6.60
N PHE A 78 8.31 3.01 -7.82
CA PHE A 78 7.61 1.80 -8.25
C PHE A 78 8.51 0.92 -9.14
N GLU A 79 8.34 -0.41 -9.07
CA GLU A 79 9.08 -1.39 -9.88
C GLU A 79 8.24 -1.99 -11.01
N SER A 80 6.94 -1.74 -11.03
CA SER A 80 6.02 -2.26 -12.04
C SER A 80 4.87 -1.31 -12.37
N TRP A 81 4.23 -1.52 -13.52
CA TRP A 81 3.03 -0.75 -13.88
C TRP A 81 1.87 -0.96 -12.91
N LEU A 82 1.76 -2.17 -12.34
CA LEU A 82 0.78 -2.49 -11.30
C LEU A 82 0.99 -1.61 -10.08
N GLU A 83 2.24 -1.55 -9.62
CA GLU A 83 2.64 -0.71 -8.49
C GLU A 83 2.40 0.78 -8.78
N ARG A 84 2.80 1.29 -9.95
CA ARG A 84 2.52 2.67 -10.35
C ARG A 84 1.02 2.99 -10.26
N ASP A 85 0.18 2.10 -10.80
CA ASP A 85 -1.26 2.34 -10.81
C ASP A 85 -1.84 2.37 -9.38
N HIS A 86 -1.28 1.60 -8.45
CA HIS A 86 -1.67 1.67 -7.02
C HIS A 86 -1.15 2.93 -6.31
N VAL A 87 0.08 3.37 -6.57
CA VAL A 87 0.57 4.67 -6.05
C VAL A 87 -0.30 5.81 -6.52
N MET A 88 -0.67 5.81 -7.80
CA MET A 88 -1.56 6.81 -8.38
C MET A 88 -2.94 6.81 -7.67
N LEU A 89 -3.48 5.64 -7.33
CA LEU A 89 -4.76 5.55 -6.62
C LEU A 89 -4.66 6.01 -5.16
N LEU A 90 -3.56 5.68 -4.48
CA LEU A 90 -3.27 6.20 -3.14
C LEU A 90 -3.12 7.72 -3.13
N ASP A 91 -2.40 8.25 -4.11
CA ASP A 91 -2.22 9.68 -4.27
C ASP A 91 -3.57 10.38 -4.51
N PHE A 92 -4.51 9.74 -5.20
CA PHE A 92 -5.84 10.28 -5.48
C PHE A 92 -6.79 10.24 -4.26
N ASP A 93 -6.57 9.34 -3.31
CA ASP A 93 -7.42 9.16 -2.13
C ASP A 93 -7.25 10.33 -1.14
N ALA A 94 -8.30 11.14 -0.98
CA ALA A 94 -8.29 12.32 -0.11
C ALA A 94 -8.12 12.00 1.40
N SER A 95 -8.30 10.74 1.79
CA SER A 95 -8.01 10.28 3.16
C SER A 95 -6.51 10.09 3.41
N VAL A 96 -5.70 9.90 2.36
CA VAL A 96 -4.26 9.69 2.45
C VAL A 96 -3.53 11.04 2.62
N VAL A 97 -2.56 11.08 3.53
CA VAL A 97 -1.76 12.27 3.85
C VAL A 97 -0.25 12.06 3.64
N GLY A 98 0.17 10.83 3.34
CA GLY A 98 1.54 10.54 2.97
C GLY A 98 1.71 9.11 2.47
N ILE A 99 2.65 8.92 1.54
CA ILE A 99 2.90 7.63 0.90
C ILE A 99 4.40 7.33 0.92
N ALA A 100 4.76 6.09 1.25
CA ALA A 100 6.12 5.60 1.17
C ALA A 100 6.18 4.27 0.41
N SER A 101 7.14 4.14 -0.50
CA SER A 101 7.47 2.89 -1.18
C SER A 101 8.47 2.10 -0.36
N GLN A 102 8.26 0.78 -0.22
CA GLN A 102 9.15 -0.13 0.52
C GLN A 102 9.46 0.41 1.92
N PRO A 103 8.42 0.64 2.73
CA PRO A 103 8.44 1.51 3.91
C PRO A 103 9.22 0.92 5.09
N PHE A 104 9.21 -0.41 5.22
CA PHE A 104 9.89 -1.13 6.29
C PHE A 104 10.17 -2.58 5.89
N TRP A 105 11.13 -3.21 6.57
CA TRP A 105 11.24 -4.65 6.68
C TRP A 105 10.41 -5.13 7.85
N LEU A 106 9.54 -6.11 7.63
CA LEU A 106 8.91 -6.91 8.67
C LEU A 106 9.75 -8.16 8.90
N PHE A 107 10.01 -8.51 10.15
CA PHE A 107 10.77 -9.69 10.56
C PHE A 107 9.92 -10.57 11.46
N TRP A 108 10.02 -11.89 11.28
CA TRP A 108 9.35 -12.87 12.13
C TRP A 108 10.05 -14.23 12.07
N VAL A 109 9.66 -15.12 12.98
CA VAL A 109 10.04 -16.54 12.95
C VAL A 109 8.85 -17.36 12.44
N SER A 110 9.05 -18.18 11.41
CA SER A 110 7.99 -19.06 10.89
C SER A 110 7.66 -20.19 11.86
N ALA A 111 6.54 -20.89 11.65
CA ALA A 111 6.14 -22.04 12.47
C ALA A 111 7.22 -23.15 12.50
N GLU A 112 8.08 -23.23 11.49
CA GLU A 112 9.22 -24.15 11.41
C GLU A 112 10.50 -23.62 12.09
N GLY A 113 10.42 -22.52 12.86
CA GLY A 113 11.55 -21.93 13.56
C GLY A 113 12.53 -21.16 12.66
N LYS A 114 12.14 -20.81 11.43
CA LYS A 114 13.03 -20.12 10.47
C LYS A 114 12.81 -18.62 10.49
N ALA A 115 13.89 -17.86 10.61
CA ALA A 115 13.85 -16.40 10.43
C ALA A 115 13.39 -16.05 9.00
N ARG A 116 12.44 -15.13 8.92
CA ARG A 116 11.85 -14.61 7.69
C ARG A 116 11.80 -13.09 7.72
N SER A 117 11.82 -12.50 6.53
CA SER A 117 11.56 -11.08 6.37
C SER A 117 10.80 -10.79 5.08
N HIS A 118 10.06 -9.69 5.07
CA HIS A 118 9.32 -9.18 3.93
C HIS A 118 9.28 -7.65 3.98
N ALA A 119 9.42 -7.01 2.83
CA ALA A 119 9.24 -5.56 2.71
C ALA A 119 8.00 -5.32 1.83
N PRO A 120 6.90 -4.77 2.40
CA PRO A 120 5.72 -4.43 1.62
C PRO A 120 6.02 -3.41 0.53
N ASP A 121 5.22 -3.37 -0.53
CA ASP A 121 5.45 -2.42 -1.62
C ASP A 121 5.15 -0.98 -1.21
N TYR A 122 4.08 -0.74 -0.44
CA TYR A 122 3.69 0.60 0.02
C TYR A 122 3.17 0.65 1.45
N PHE A 123 3.38 1.81 2.07
CA PHE A 123 2.62 2.29 3.23
C PHE A 123 1.96 3.62 2.87
N ALA A 124 0.69 3.78 3.24
CA ALA A 124 -0.02 5.04 3.17
C ALA A 124 -0.55 5.41 4.55
N ARG A 125 -0.23 6.63 5.02
CA ARG A 125 -0.81 7.20 6.23
C ARG A 125 -2.13 7.86 5.88
N ARG A 126 -3.18 7.57 6.64
CA ARG A 126 -4.46 8.26 6.57
C ARG A 126 -4.53 9.43 7.54
N ARG A 127 -5.44 10.36 7.26
CA ARG A 127 -5.71 11.56 8.07
C ARG A 127 -6.14 11.24 9.50
N ASP A 128 -6.78 10.10 9.73
CA ASP A 128 -7.15 9.61 11.07
C ASP A 128 -5.99 8.97 11.84
N GLY A 129 -4.79 8.95 11.26
CA GLY A 129 -3.59 8.34 11.82
C GLY A 129 -3.45 6.85 11.52
N SER A 130 -4.47 6.18 10.96
CA SER A 130 -4.35 4.76 10.60
C SER A 130 -3.42 4.56 9.40
N GLY A 131 -2.81 3.38 9.32
CA GLY A 131 -1.95 2.96 8.23
C GLY A 131 -2.65 1.99 7.28
N VAL A 132 -2.29 2.07 5.99
CA VAL A 132 -2.61 1.05 4.99
C VAL A 132 -1.31 0.50 4.43
N VAL A 133 -1.08 -0.81 4.60
CA VAL A 133 0.06 -1.53 4.04
C VAL A 133 -0.39 -2.31 2.80
N ILE A 134 0.38 -2.21 1.72
CA ILE A 134 -0.03 -2.73 0.41
C ILE A 134 1.08 -3.57 -0.20
N ASP A 135 0.70 -4.75 -0.67
CA ASP A 135 1.51 -5.61 -1.53
C ASP A 135 0.82 -5.77 -2.89
N CYS A 136 1.56 -5.46 -3.97
CA CYS A 136 1.11 -5.48 -5.34
C CYS A 136 1.49 -6.81 -5.99
N ARG A 137 0.53 -7.73 -6.11
CA ARG A 137 0.78 -9.03 -6.74
C ARG A 137 -0.38 -9.45 -7.64
N PRO A 138 -0.16 -9.57 -8.97
CA PRO A 138 -1.16 -10.14 -9.87
C PRO A 138 -1.56 -11.53 -9.39
N VAL A 139 -2.87 -11.82 -9.36
CA VAL A 139 -3.40 -13.08 -8.82
C VAL A 139 -2.70 -14.30 -9.41
N ARG A 140 -2.49 -14.30 -10.73
CA ARG A 140 -1.80 -15.37 -11.48
C ARG A 140 -0.33 -15.60 -11.10
N LEU A 141 0.30 -14.66 -10.38
CA LEU A 141 1.72 -14.71 -9.98
C LEU A 141 1.91 -14.94 -8.48
N ARG A 142 0.85 -15.20 -7.72
CA ARG A 142 0.93 -15.48 -6.28
C ARG A 142 1.41 -16.93 -6.09
N LYS A 143 2.67 -17.11 -5.70
CA LYS A 143 3.23 -18.44 -5.39
C LYS A 143 2.99 -18.78 -3.91
N PRO A 144 2.94 -20.07 -3.52
CA PRO A 144 2.72 -20.45 -2.13
C PRO A 144 3.69 -19.79 -1.13
N ARG A 145 4.96 -19.62 -1.51
CA ARG A 145 5.96 -18.92 -0.71
C ARG A 145 5.60 -17.44 -0.47
N ASP A 146 5.02 -16.77 -1.45
CA ASP A 146 4.62 -15.36 -1.34
C ASP A 146 3.42 -15.24 -0.38
N VAL A 147 2.50 -16.22 -0.41
CA VAL A 147 1.30 -16.24 0.45
C VAL A 147 1.65 -16.23 1.93
N VAL A 148 2.70 -16.96 2.33
CA VAL A 148 3.15 -16.97 3.74
C VAL A 148 3.63 -15.59 4.19
N ALA A 149 4.38 -14.88 3.34
CA ALA A 149 4.82 -13.52 3.65
C ALA A 149 3.63 -12.55 3.73
N PHE A 150 2.70 -12.63 2.77
CA PHE A 150 1.51 -11.78 2.77
C PHE A 150 0.59 -12.03 3.96
N GLU A 151 0.47 -13.27 4.42
CA GLU A 151 -0.31 -13.61 5.60
C GLU A 151 0.36 -13.10 6.89
N ALA A 152 1.68 -13.22 6.99
CA ALA A 152 2.43 -12.64 8.10
C ALA A 152 2.28 -11.11 8.14
N THR A 153 2.36 -10.43 6.99
CA THR A 153 2.11 -8.99 6.88
C THR A 153 0.69 -8.62 7.31
N ARG A 154 -0.32 -9.41 6.90
CA ARG A 154 -1.71 -9.22 7.32
C ARG A 154 -1.84 -9.26 8.85
N GLN A 155 -1.31 -10.31 9.48
CA GLN A 155 -1.38 -10.49 10.93
C GLN A 155 -0.67 -9.36 11.67
N ALA A 156 0.50 -8.94 11.19
CA ALA A 156 1.22 -7.81 11.77
C ALA A 156 0.41 -6.50 11.67
N CYS A 157 -0.23 -6.23 10.53
CA CYS A 157 -1.07 -5.05 10.37
C CYS A 157 -2.29 -5.09 11.30
N GLU A 158 -2.99 -6.23 11.36
CA GLU A 158 -4.15 -6.41 12.25
C GLU A 158 -3.78 -6.19 13.72
N ALA A 159 -2.61 -6.68 14.15
CA ALA A 159 -2.12 -6.51 15.52
C ALA A 159 -1.86 -5.05 15.92
N VAL A 160 -1.57 -4.15 14.97
CA VAL A 160 -1.35 -2.71 15.23
C VAL A 160 -2.51 -1.84 14.77
N GLY A 161 -3.63 -2.44 14.37
CA GLY A 161 -4.81 -1.70 13.90
C GLY A 161 -4.64 -1.04 12.53
N TRP A 162 -3.77 -1.57 11.68
CA TRP A 162 -3.60 -1.14 10.29
C TRP A 162 -4.37 -2.02 9.31
N GLU A 163 -4.75 -1.43 8.18
CA GLU A 163 -5.36 -2.16 7.07
C GLU A 163 -4.26 -2.78 6.19
N TYR A 164 -4.44 -4.05 5.82
CA TYR A 164 -3.58 -4.71 4.85
C TYR A 164 -4.31 -5.02 3.54
N ARG A 165 -3.70 -4.66 2.40
CA ARG A 165 -4.25 -4.94 1.07
C ARG A 165 -3.26 -5.71 0.20
N LEU A 166 -3.65 -6.92 -0.21
CA LEU A 166 -2.95 -7.68 -1.24
C LEU A 166 -3.66 -7.50 -2.60
N VAL A 167 -3.15 -6.60 -3.42
CA VAL A 167 -3.88 -6.06 -4.59
C VAL A 167 -3.39 -6.64 -5.91
N GLY A 168 -4.32 -6.85 -6.83
CA GLY A 168 -4.06 -7.15 -8.24
C GLY A 168 -4.25 -5.91 -9.12
N SER A 169 -4.35 -6.11 -10.43
CA SER A 169 -4.63 -5.01 -11.37
C SER A 169 -5.94 -4.30 -11.01
N PRO A 170 -5.93 -2.98 -10.79
CA PRO A 170 -7.15 -2.22 -10.58
C PRO A 170 -8.00 -2.16 -11.85
N GLU A 171 -9.26 -1.72 -11.71
CA GLU A 171 -10.19 -1.59 -12.83
C GLU A 171 -9.67 -0.60 -13.89
N GLU A 172 -9.73 -0.99 -15.16
CA GLU A 172 -9.15 -0.23 -16.26
C GLU A 172 -9.76 1.17 -16.41
N ILE A 173 -11.09 1.30 -16.26
CA ILE A 173 -11.79 2.59 -16.39
C ILE A 173 -11.37 3.53 -15.27
N LEU A 174 -11.29 3.03 -14.03
CA LEU A 174 -10.81 3.78 -12.89
C LEU A 174 -9.38 4.29 -13.14
N VAL A 175 -8.47 3.40 -13.54
CA VAL A 175 -7.08 3.77 -13.85
C VAL A 175 -7.00 4.84 -14.92
N ARG A 176 -7.76 4.69 -16.01
CA ARG A 176 -7.77 5.68 -17.10
C ARG A 176 -8.23 7.05 -16.64
N ASN A 177 -9.31 7.11 -15.86
CA ASN A 177 -9.86 8.36 -15.34
C ASN A 177 -8.90 9.02 -14.34
N VAL A 178 -8.40 8.27 -13.37
CA VAL A 178 -7.49 8.81 -12.35
C VAL A 178 -6.17 9.24 -12.98
N ARG A 179 -5.65 8.49 -13.96
CA ARG A 179 -4.43 8.89 -14.69
C ARG A 179 -4.61 10.21 -15.43
N TRP A 180 -5.75 10.40 -16.06
CA TRP A 180 -6.07 11.66 -16.73
C TRP A 180 -6.13 12.83 -15.74
N ILE A 181 -6.82 12.66 -14.60
CA ILE A 181 -6.95 13.69 -13.56
C ILE A 181 -5.60 13.99 -12.91
N SER A 182 -4.76 12.97 -12.69
CA SER A 182 -3.48 13.10 -11.99
C SER A 182 -2.55 14.14 -12.61
N GLY A 183 -2.59 14.30 -13.95
CA GLY A 183 -1.80 15.32 -14.64
C GLY A 183 -2.11 16.75 -14.18
N SER A 184 -3.37 17.03 -13.83
CA SER A 184 -3.83 18.37 -13.42
C SER A 184 -3.62 18.66 -11.93
N ARG A 185 -3.18 17.69 -11.13
CA ARG A 185 -3.04 17.84 -9.67
C ARG A 185 -1.73 18.50 -9.25
N HIS A 186 -0.81 18.71 -10.18
CA HIS A 186 0.45 19.37 -9.89
C HIS A 186 0.23 20.88 -9.64
N PRO A 187 0.86 21.50 -8.61
CA PRO A 187 0.68 22.91 -8.25
C PRO A 187 0.87 23.90 -9.41
N ARG A 188 1.74 23.57 -10.38
CA ARG A 188 1.90 24.31 -11.64
C ARG A 188 0.60 24.56 -12.43
N HIS A 189 -0.44 23.76 -12.21
CA HIS A 189 -1.74 23.87 -12.87
C HIS A 189 -2.80 24.53 -11.97
N HIS A 190 -2.44 24.91 -10.74
CA HIS A 190 -3.34 25.52 -9.79
C HIS A 190 -3.48 27.02 -10.05
N ASP A 191 -4.72 27.48 -10.12
CA ASP A 191 -5.09 28.89 -10.14
C ASP A 191 -6.13 29.11 -9.03
N GLU A 192 -5.77 29.93 -8.04
CA GLU A 192 -6.57 30.15 -6.83
C GLU A 192 -7.95 30.75 -7.14
N GLU A 193 -8.03 31.67 -8.10
CA GLU A 193 -9.30 32.31 -8.46
C GLU A 193 -10.24 31.30 -9.13
N ILE A 194 -9.72 30.53 -10.09
CA ILE A 194 -10.49 29.50 -10.77
C ILE A 194 -10.92 28.40 -9.79
N ALA A 195 -10.02 27.94 -8.93
CA ALA A 195 -10.32 26.93 -7.92
C ALA A 195 -11.44 27.40 -6.97
N GLY A 196 -11.35 28.63 -6.44
CA GLY A 196 -12.37 29.22 -5.58
C GLY A 196 -13.74 29.29 -6.26
N ARG A 197 -13.79 29.73 -7.53
CA ARG A 197 -15.03 29.78 -8.32
C ARG A 197 -15.64 28.40 -8.54
N LEU A 198 -14.82 27.39 -8.83
CA LEU A 198 -15.28 26.01 -9.01
C LEU A 198 -15.82 25.43 -7.69
N LEU A 199 -15.08 25.58 -6.58
CA LEU A 199 -15.53 25.10 -5.26
C LEU A 199 -16.87 25.73 -4.86
N ALA A 200 -17.02 27.05 -5.02
CA ALA A 200 -18.29 27.73 -4.77
C ALA A 200 -19.43 27.19 -5.66
N ARG A 201 -19.16 26.91 -6.94
CA ARG A 201 -20.14 26.35 -7.89
C ARG A 201 -20.58 24.93 -7.54
N PHE A 202 -19.70 24.12 -6.95
CA PHE A 202 -19.95 22.70 -6.64
C PHE A 202 -20.22 22.43 -5.15
N ALA A 203 -20.23 23.44 -4.28
CA ALA A 203 -20.51 23.30 -2.84
C ALA A 203 -21.87 22.64 -2.51
N GLY A 204 -22.84 22.68 -3.43
CA GLY A 204 -24.17 22.07 -3.28
C GLY A 204 -24.25 20.56 -3.57
N GLY A 205 -23.12 19.85 -3.56
CA GLY A 205 -23.04 18.41 -3.77
C GLY A 205 -22.82 17.97 -5.23
N PRO A 206 -22.61 16.66 -5.47
CA PRO A 206 -22.34 16.13 -6.79
C PRO A 206 -23.55 16.33 -7.71
N ARG A 207 -23.30 16.88 -8.90
CA ARG A 207 -24.30 17.06 -9.97
C ARG A 207 -23.67 16.68 -11.30
N CYS A 208 -24.51 16.39 -12.29
CA CYS A 208 -24.02 16.00 -13.61
C CYS A 208 -23.22 17.15 -14.23
N TRP A 209 -22.01 16.87 -14.72
CA TRP A 209 -21.12 17.89 -15.28
C TRP A 209 -21.76 18.68 -16.44
N ARG A 210 -22.69 18.05 -17.18
CA ARG A 210 -23.42 18.66 -18.30
C ARG A 210 -24.40 19.76 -17.89
N GLU A 211 -24.77 19.87 -16.62
CA GLU A 211 -25.82 20.79 -16.17
C GLU A 211 -25.29 22.18 -15.78
N ARG A 212 -23.96 22.36 -15.65
CA ARG A 212 -23.38 23.60 -15.11
C ARG A 212 -22.22 24.22 -15.88
N VAL A 213 -21.71 23.58 -16.93
CA VAL A 213 -20.69 24.14 -17.82
C VAL A 213 -21.37 24.63 -19.10
N ARG A 214 -21.77 25.90 -19.11
CA ARG A 214 -22.03 26.69 -20.32
C ARG A 214 -21.02 27.83 -20.35
#